data_AF-A0A6M4PH25-F1
#
_entry.id   AF-A0A6M4PH25-F1
#
_cell.length_a   1.000
_cell.length_b   1.000
_cell.length_c   1.000
_cell.angle_alpha   90.00
_cell.angle_beta   90.00
_cell.angle_gamma   90.00
#
_symmetry.space_group_name_H-M   'P 1'
#
loop_
_entity.id
_entity.type
_entity.pdbx_description
1 polymer ?
#
loop_
_entity_poly.entity_id
_entity_poly.type
_entity_poly.pdbx_seq_one_letter_code
_entity_poly.pdbx_strand_id
1 'polypeptide(L)'
;MNEDRPLTRLDMLRFARRVVEHQAARQLALMDRWIADEERREAARQRRAGARQAAAGWAVERGPQGRSAVYVHVGGCTGAGGGRAKGVGREQAVRALTEEGVPACPLCRPDTALGILE
;
A
#
# COMPACT_ATOMS: atom_id res chain seq x y z
N MET A 1 12.92 11.80 -66.31
CA MET A 1 11.89 10.76 -66.48
C MET A 1 11.66 10.16 -65.12
N ASN A 2 10.51 10.42 -64.52
CA ASN A 2 10.15 9.85 -63.22
C ASN A 2 9.38 8.56 -63.52
N GLU A 3 10.00 7.40 -63.32
CA GLU A 3 9.31 6.12 -63.44
C GLU A 3 8.43 5.91 -62.21
N ASP A 4 7.16 6.31 -62.33
CA ASP A 4 6.11 5.91 -61.39
C ASP A 4 5.88 4.40 -61.54
N ARG A 5 6.71 3.60 -60.87
CA ARG A 5 6.47 2.17 -60.71
C ARG A 5 5.21 1.98 -59.87
N PRO A 6 4.20 1.23 -60.34
CA PRO A 6 2.99 0.99 -59.57
C PRO A 6 3.31 0.21 -58.30
N LEU A 7 2.71 0.64 -57.18
CA LEU A 7 2.88 0.00 -55.87
C LEU A 7 2.47 -1.47 -55.94
N THR A 8 3.37 -2.35 -55.49
CA THR A 8 3.08 -3.77 -55.45
C THR A 8 2.32 -4.15 -54.17
N ARG A 9 1.67 -5.31 -54.18
CA ARG A 9 1.06 -5.88 -52.96
C ARG A 9 2.07 -6.05 -51.82
N LEU A 10 3.32 -6.37 -52.14
CA LEU A 10 4.39 -6.50 -51.16
C LEU A 10 4.73 -5.16 -50.50
N ASP A 11 4.71 -4.07 -51.27
CA ASP A 11 4.97 -2.72 -50.75
C ASP A 11 3.86 -2.28 -49.80
N MET A 12 2.60 -2.56 -50.15
CA MET A 12 1.44 -2.31 -49.28
C MET A 12 1.53 -3.09 -47.97
N LEU A 13 1.91 -4.38 -48.02
CA LEU A 13 2.06 -5.21 -46.82
C LEU A 13 3.21 -4.73 -45.93
N ARG A 14 4.35 -4.34 -46.51
CA ARG A 14 5.47 -3.75 -45.77
C ARG A 14 5.09 -2.42 -45.12
N PHE A 15 4.32 -1.60 -45.82
CA PHE A 15 3.80 -0.36 -45.28
C PHE A 15 2.84 -0.62 -44.10
N ALA A 16 1.85 -1.49 -44.29
CA ALA A 16 0.91 -1.87 -43.23
C ALA A 16 1.63 -2.41 -41.98
N ARG A 17 2.65 -3.27 -42.17
CA ARG A 17 3.50 -3.76 -41.07
C ARG A 17 4.13 -2.61 -40.28
N ARG A 18 4.79 -1.66 -40.96
CA ARG A 18 5.42 -0.51 -40.29
C ARG A 18 4.43 0.36 -39.53
N VAL A 19 3.24 0.56 -40.11
CA VAL A 19 2.17 1.33 -39.44
C VAL A 19 1.72 0.63 -38.16
N VAL A 20 1.47 -0.68 -38.22
CA VAL A 20 1.08 -1.47 -37.04
C VAL A 20 2.18 -1.46 -35.98
N GLU A 21 3.44 -1.65 -36.36
CA GLU A 21 4.58 -1.59 -35.44
C GLU A 21 4.67 -0.24 -34.74
N HIS A 22 4.56 0.85 -35.50
CA HIS A 22 4.62 2.20 -34.96
C HIS A 22 3.42 2.50 -34.04
N GLN A 23 2.22 2.06 -34.41
CA GLN A 23 1.04 2.20 -33.57
C GLN A 23 1.17 1.40 -32.28
N ALA A 24 1.61 0.14 -32.36
CA ALA A 24 1.82 -0.72 -31.19
C ALA A 24 2.85 -0.11 -30.23
N ALA A 25 3.98 0.39 -30.75
CA ALA A 25 4.98 1.06 -29.93
C ALA A 25 4.41 2.28 -29.18
N ARG A 26 3.57 3.08 -29.84
CA ARG A 26 2.89 4.22 -29.21
C ARG A 26 1.90 3.81 -28.13
N GLN A 27 1.15 2.72 -28.37
CA GLN A 27 0.19 2.19 -27.39
C GLN A 27 0.91 1.62 -26.16
N LEU A 28 1.97 0.84 -26.37
CA LEU A 28 2.78 0.31 -25.27
C LEU A 28 3.35 1.45 -24.41
N ALA A 29 3.93 2.49 -25.04
CA ALA A 29 4.44 3.63 -24.30
C ALA A 29 3.37 4.40 -23.50
N LEU A 30 2.09 4.36 -23.91
CA LEU A 30 0.99 4.92 -23.12
C LEU A 30 0.65 4.02 -21.92
N MET A 31 0.57 2.70 -22.14
CA MET A 31 0.30 1.73 -21.09
C MET A 31 1.40 1.75 -20.02
N ASP A 32 2.67 1.80 -20.42
CA ASP A 32 3.81 1.89 -19.51
C ASP A 32 3.73 3.12 -18.61
N ARG A 33 3.30 4.27 -19.15
CA ARG A 33 3.06 5.48 -18.34
C ARG A 33 1.95 5.28 -17.32
N TRP A 34 0.83 4.66 -17.71
CA TRP A 34 -0.26 4.39 -16.77
C TRP A 34 0.14 3.41 -15.68
N ILE A 35 0.90 2.36 -16.03
CA ILE A 35 1.45 1.41 -15.06
C ILE A 35 2.35 2.15 -14.07
N ALA A 36 3.31 2.93 -14.56
CA ALA A 36 4.20 3.70 -13.70
C ALA A 36 3.45 4.68 -12.80
N ASP A 37 2.38 5.30 -13.29
CA ASP A 37 1.53 6.19 -12.49
C ASP A 37 0.81 5.45 -11.37
N GLU A 38 0.28 4.26 -11.65
CA GLU A 38 -0.42 3.45 -10.65
C GLU A 38 0.56 2.84 -9.64
N GLU A 39 1.73 2.38 -10.08
CA GLU A 39 2.82 1.94 -9.20
C GLU A 39 3.26 3.06 -8.24
N ARG A 40 3.37 4.31 -8.72
CA ARG A 40 3.68 5.45 -7.86
C ARG A 40 2.59 5.71 -6.83
N ARG A 41 1.32 5.55 -7.20
CA ARG A 41 0.18 5.67 -6.27
C ARG A 41 0.20 4.56 -5.23
N GLU A 42 0.45 3.32 -5.63
CA GLU A 42 0.57 2.18 -4.71
C GLU A 42 1.73 2.36 -3.74
N ALA A 43 2.91 2.71 -4.24
CA ALA A 43 4.06 2.99 -3.39
C ALA A 43 3.77 4.14 -2.41
N ALA A 44 3.04 5.18 -2.83
CA ALA A 44 2.60 6.25 -1.94
C ALA A 44 1.57 5.76 -0.90
N ARG A 45 0.63 4.88 -1.27
CA ARG A 45 -0.33 4.25 -0.34
C ARG A 45 0.39 3.41 0.71
N GLN A 46 1.34 2.57 0.29
CA GLN A 46 2.15 1.74 1.19
C GLN A 46 3.00 2.61 2.13
N ARG A 47 3.68 3.64 1.62
CA ARG A 47 4.43 4.60 2.43
C ARG A 47 3.53 5.31 3.45
N ARG A 48 2.34 5.74 3.06
CA ARG A 48 1.36 6.37 3.98
C ARG A 48 0.85 5.40 5.03
N ALA A 49 0.62 4.14 4.68
CA ALA A 49 0.20 3.11 5.63
C ALA A 49 1.31 2.83 6.66
N GLY A 50 2.54 2.62 6.21
CA GLY A 50 3.71 2.44 7.09
C GLY A 50 3.97 3.68 7.95
N ALA A 51 3.92 4.88 7.38
CA ALA A 51 4.09 6.13 8.12
C ALA A 51 2.96 6.36 9.14
N ARG A 52 1.70 6.02 8.83
CA ARG A 52 0.59 6.08 9.80
C ARG A 52 0.77 5.09 10.95
N GLN A 53 1.28 3.90 10.67
CA GLN A 53 1.60 2.90 11.71
C GLN A 53 2.79 3.34 12.57
N ALA A 54 3.81 3.98 11.98
CA ALA A 54 4.94 4.54 12.72
C ALA A 54 4.58 5.81 13.50
N ALA A 55 3.69 6.66 12.97
CA ALA A 55 3.22 7.88 13.62
C ALA A 55 2.20 7.60 14.73
N ALA A 56 1.41 6.52 14.60
CA ALA A 56 0.65 6.01 15.72
C ALA A 56 1.63 5.34 16.68
N GLY A 57 2.08 6.07 17.70
CA GLY A 57 2.92 5.50 18.76
C GLY A 57 2.31 4.29 19.48
N TRP A 58 1.05 3.95 19.18
CA TRP A 58 0.27 2.89 19.79
C TRP A 58 -0.62 2.18 18.76
N ALA A 59 -0.97 0.92 19.01
CA ALA A 59 -1.90 0.14 18.19
C ALA A 59 -2.80 -0.74 19.06
N VAL A 60 -4.04 -0.98 18.60
CA VAL A 60 -4.96 -1.94 19.23
C VAL A 60 -5.18 -3.11 18.30
N GLU A 61 -4.83 -4.30 18.77
CA GLU A 61 -5.07 -5.56 18.08
C GLU A 61 -6.50 -6.03 18.28
N ARG A 62 -7.15 -6.45 17.18
CA ARG A 62 -8.50 -7.01 17.22
C ARG A 62 -8.49 -8.52 16.95
N GLY A 63 -9.43 -9.22 17.57
CA GLY A 63 -9.61 -10.65 17.43
C GLY A 63 -10.07 -11.06 16.02
N PRO A 64 -10.20 -12.37 15.76
CA PRO A 64 -10.46 -12.91 14.42
C PRO A 64 -11.74 -12.39 13.73
N GLN A 65 -12.75 -11.98 14.49
CA GLN A 65 -14.00 -11.38 13.98
C GLN A 65 -14.05 -9.85 14.13
N GLY A 66 -12.94 -9.20 14.50
CA GLY A 66 -12.83 -7.73 14.63
C GLY A 66 -13.62 -7.11 15.80
N ARG A 67 -14.35 -7.94 16.57
CA ARG A 67 -15.30 -7.50 17.60
C ARG A 67 -14.68 -7.23 18.96
N SER A 68 -13.69 -8.03 19.38
CA SER A 68 -12.99 -7.83 20.65
C SER A 68 -11.60 -7.28 20.40
N ALA A 69 -11.22 -6.24 21.16
CA ALA A 69 -9.82 -5.87 21.28
C ALA A 69 -9.10 -6.93 22.13
N VAL A 70 -7.93 -7.35 21.69
CA VAL A 70 -7.15 -8.43 22.32
C VAL A 70 -5.99 -7.86 23.10
N TYR A 71 -5.18 -7.00 22.47
CA TYR A 71 -4.06 -6.35 23.13
C TYR A 71 -3.87 -4.92 22.65
N VAL A 72 -3.45 -4.04 23.55
CA VAL A 72 -2.83 -2.75 23.18
C VAL A 72 -1.33 -2.99 22.97
N HIS A 73 -0.73 -2.27 22.02
CA HIS A 73 0.67 -2.38 21.61
C HIS A 73 1.30 -0.99 21.46
N VAL A 74 2.62 -0.92 21.55
CA VAL A 74 3.42 0.19 21.02
C VAL A 74 3.41 0.12 19.48
N GLY A 75 3.41 1.27 18.82
CA GLY A 75 3.51 1.37 17.36
C GLY A 75 4.71 0.59 16.82
N GLY A 76 4.48 -0.29 15.85
CA GLY A 76 5.53 -1.13 15.26
C GLY A 76 5.93 -2.37 16.06
N CYS A 77 5.21 -2.75 17.13
CA CYS A 77 5.44 -4.00 17.84
C CYS A 77 5.35 -5.21 16.89
N THR A 78 6.39 -6.05 16.86
CA THR A 78 6.45 -7.26 16.03
C THR A 78 5.46 -8.34 16.46
N GLY A 79 5.01 -8.30 17.72
CA GLY A 79 3.96 -9.18 18.26
C GLY A 79 2.54 -8.71 17.95
N ALA A 80 2.35 -7.53 17.35
CA ALA A 80 1.03 -7.04 16.98
C ALA A 80 0.58 -7.80 15.73
N GLY A 81 -0.44 -8.66 15.84
CA GLY A 81 -0.82 -9.71 14.87
C GLY A 81 -0.95 -9.30 13.38
N GLY A 82 0.17 -9.02 12.71
CA GLY A 82 0.48 -8.95 11.27
C GLY A 82 -0.37 -8.05 10.37
N GLY A 83 -1.49 -7.53 10.86
CA GLY A 83 -2.51 -6.83 10.06
C GLY A 83 -3.83 -6.60 10.80
N ARG A 84 -4.00 -7.18 11.99
CA ARG A 84 -5.16 -6.94 12.88
C ARG A 84 -4.96 -5.80 13.86
N ALA A 85 -3.74 -5.23 13.89
CA ALA A 85 -3.39 -4.10 14.74
C ALA A 85 -3.71 -2.78 14.03
N LYS A 86 -4.65 -2.02 14.59
CA LYS A 86 -5.01 -0.69 14.09
C LYS A 86 -4.26 0.36 14.88
N GLY A 87 -3.51 1.23 14.20
CA GLY A 87 -2.85 2.37 14.83
C GLY A 87 -3.86 3.31 15.48
N VAL A 88 -3.58 3.71 16.72
CA VAL A 88 -4.42 4.61 17.52
C VAL A 88 -3.58 5.74 18.12
N GLY A 89 -4.24 6.84 18.51
CA GLY A 89 -3.59 7.90 19.28
C GLY A 89 -3.34 7.50 20.75
N ARG A 90 -2.49 8.27 21.45
CA ARG A 90 -2.16 8.03 22.87
C ARG A 90 -3.41 7.92 23.76
N GLU A 91 -4.33 8.88 23.64
CA GLU A 91 -5.56 8.90 24.47
C GLU A 91 -6.45 7.68 24.24
N GLN A 92 -6.53 7.19 23.00
CA GLN A 92 -7.29 5.99 22.67
C GLN A 92 -6.61 4.74 23.24
N ALA A 93 -5.27 4.68 23.24
CA ALA A 93 -4.53 3.59 23.87
C ALA A 93 -4.71 3.58 25.40
N VAL A 94 -4.68 4.75 26.05
CA VAL A 94 -4.96 4.89 27.48
C VAL A 94 -6.38 4.41 27.78
N ARG A 95 -7.38 4.92 27.07
CA ARG A 95 -8.78 4.51 27.23
C ARG A 95 -8.98 3.01 27.06
N ALA A 96 -8.35 2.41 26.05
CA ALA A 96 -8.42 0.98 25.81
C ALA A 96 -7.89 0.17 27.01
N LEU A 97 -6.77 0.61 27.60
CA LEU A 97 -6.18 -0.03 28.78
C LEU A 97 -6.99 0.18 30.06
N THR A 98 -7.51 1.39 30.29
CA THR A 98 -8.11 1.75 31.60
C THR A 98 -9.62 1.61 31.65
N GLU A 99 -10.34 2.03 30.61
CA GLU A 99 -11.81 2.04 30.58
C GLU A 99 -12.37 0.78 29.92
N GLU A 100 -11.77 0.35 28.79
CA GLU A 100 -12.26 -0.80 28.03
C GLU A 100 -11.68 -2.15 28.53
N GLY A 101 -10.71 -2.12 29.46
CA GLY A 101 -10.11 -3.31 30.06
C GLY A 101 -9.32 -4.18 29.09
N VAL A 102 -8.85 -3.63 27.97
CA VAL A 102 -8.02 -4.34 27.00
C VAL A 102 -6.65 -4.57 27.63
N PRO A 103 -6.12 -5.80 27.66
CA PRO A 103 -4.83 -6.06 28.28
C PRO A 103 -3.68 -5.42 27.48
N ALA A 104 -2.63 -5.03 28.17
CA ALA A 104 -1.39 -4.57 27.56
C ALA A 104 -0.64 -5.76 26.95
N CYS A 105 -0.03 -5.58 25.78
CA CYS A 105 0.86 -6.59 25.21
C CYS A 105 2.05 -6.82 26.15
N PRO A 106 2.29 -8.07 26.59
CA PRO A 106 3.38 -8.36 27.53
C PRO A 106 4.77 -8.15 26.91
N LEU A 107 4.88 -8.16 25.58
CA LEU A 107 6.15 -7.99 24.86
C LEU A 107 6.61 -6.52 24.82
N CYS A 108 5.71 -5.60 24.49
CA CYS A 108 6.05 -4.18 24.32
C CYS A 108 5.62 -3.29 25.49
N ARG A 109 4.91 -3.83 26.49
CA ARG A 109 4.52 -3.17 27.75
C ARG A 109 4.02 -1.73 27.54
N PRO A 110 2.95 -1.53 26.75
CA PRO A 110 2.48 -0.19 26.42
C PRO A 110 1.86 0.53 27.62
N ASP A 111 1.36 -0.21 28.60
CA ASP A 111 0.95 0.28 29.92
C ASP A 111 2.08 1.02 30.64
N THR A 112 3.27 0.43 30.68
CA THR A 112 4.46 1.08 31.26
C THR A 112 4.95 2.23 30.39
N ALA A 113 5.01 2.06 29.07
CA ALA A 113 5.43 3.12 28.15
C ALA A 113 4.46 4.33 28.14
N LEU A 114 3.19 4.12 28.50
CA LEU A 114 2.20 5.19 28.69
C LEU A 114 2.25 5.83 30.08
N GLY A 115 2.97 5.23 31.04
CA GLY A 115 3.04 5.67 32.43
C GLY A 115 1.79 5.32 33.25
N ILE A 116 1.06 4.28 32.88
CA ILE A 116 -0.15 3.82 33.61
C ILE A 116 0.23 2.87 34.75
N LEU A 117 1.21 2.01 34.52
CA LEU A 117 1.77 1.11 35.54
C LEU A 117 3.28 1.37 35.64
N GLU A 118 3.77 1.55 36.85
CA GLU A 118 5.20 1.57 37.16
C GLU A 118 5.82 0.19 36.97
#